data_AF-A0A0F7SV61-F1
#
_entry.id   AF-A0A0F7SV61-F1
#
_cell.length_a   1.000
_cell.length_b   1.000
_cell.length_c   1.000
_cell.angle_alpha   90.00
_cell.angle_beta   90.00
_cell.angle_gamma   90.00
#
_symmetry.space_group_name_H-M   'P 1'
#
loop_
_entity.id
_entity.type
_entity.pdbx_description
1 polymer ?
#
loop_
_entity_poly.entity_id
_entity_poly.type
_entity_poly.pdbx_seq_one_letter_code
_entity_poly.pdbx_strand_id
1 'polypeptide(L)'
;MSSHPLQPFVLTLSLDSRTASSLTALRTKYFPAHRNHLSSHLTYFHALPAARKSDIVADLLHLASVTKPFEIIIGPPFMMGAGVGINIKSTQDKRIEAVHDKLLRRWTTTEIALTGQDKRKLGSPHATVMNKCSKEEADACYEQVTKTWKDRKGQAVGLQLWEYQKDGSWKFLHDFNFQVDSSNETKEDPSADMNKLDISTPSPKEHYDNGPKNSTDEGHCGNLSKK
;
A
#
# COMPACT_ATOMS: atom_id res chain seq x y z
N MET A 1 -15.47 -34.64 4.41
CA MET A 1 -14.85 -33.46 3.78
C MET A 1 -14.22 -32.64 4.89
N SER A 2 -12.90 -32.56 4.95
CA SER A 2 -12.21 -31.79 5.99
C SER A 2 -12.39 -30.30 5.72
N SER A 3 -13.43 -29.72 6.33
CA SER A 3 -13.67 -28.28 6.36
C SER A 3 -12.51 -27.61 7.07
N HIS A 4 -11.55 -27.11 6.30
CA HIS A 4 -10.50 -26.26 6.86
C HIS A 4 -11.15 -24.96 7.33
N PRO A 5 -10.83 -24.46 8.54
CA PRO A 5 -11.38 -23.19 9.00
C PRO A 5 -10.98 -22.08 8.02
N LEU A 6 -11.98 -21.34 7.54
CA LEU A 6 -11.77 -20.20 6.64
C LEU A 6 -10.85 -19.19 7.33
N GLN A 7 -9.83 -18.74 6.62
CA GLN A 7 -8.90 -17.76 7.15
C GLN A 7 -9.54 -16.37 7.19
N PRO A 8 -9.28 -15.54 8.22
CA PRO A 8 -9.91 -14.23 8.33
C PRO A 8 -9.36 -13.26 7.27
N PHE A 9 -10.14 -12.21 6.98
CA PHE A 9 -9.69 -11.13 6.11
C PHE A 9 -9.17 -9.93 6.88
N VAL A 10 -8.18 -9.25 6.31
CA VAL A 10 -7.67 -7.95 6.76
C VAL A 10 -8.13 -6.89 5.77
N LEU A 11 -8.59 -5.75 6.28
CA LEU A 11 -8.91 -4.58 5.47
C LEU A 11 -7.93 -3.45 5.75
N THR A 12 -7.34 -2.90 4.70
CA THR A 12 -6.44 -1.76 4.77
C THR A 12 -6.97 -0.57 3.98
N LEU A 13 -6.57 0.63 4.37
CA LEU A 13 -6.69 1.82 3.52
C LEU A 13 -5.58 1.78 2.46
N SER A 14 -5.96 1.94 1.19
CA SER A 14 -5.02 2.05 0.07
C SER A 14 -4.51 3.49 -0.03
N LEU A 15 -3.20 3.64 -0.17
CA LEU A 15 -2.50 4.92 -0.33
C LEU A 15 -1.95 5.04 -1.75
N ASP A 16 -1.73 6.27 -2.22
CA ASP A 16 -1.05 6.49 -3.50
C ASP A 16 0.32 5.78 -3.54
N SER A 17 0.76 5.41 -4.75
CA SER A 17 1.93 4.57 -4.97
C SER A 17 3.22 5.18 -4.38
N ARG A 18 3.37 6.51 -4.43
CA ARG A 18 4.53 7.21 -3.89
C ARG A 18 4.56 7.13 -2.36
N THR A 19 3.42 7.37 -1.73
CA THR A 19 3.26 7.24 -0.28
C THR A 19 3.52 5.81 0.17
N ALA A 20 2.85 4.83 -0.43
CA ALA A 20 2.98 3.42 -0.08
C ALA A 20 4.44 2.92 -0.23
N SER A 21 5.11 3.29 -1.32
CA SER A 21 6.51 2.93 -1.57
C SER A 21 7.44 3.53 -0.51
N SER A 22 7.24 4.81 -0.15
CA SER A 22 8.08 5.48 0.84
C SER A 22 7.95 4.89 2.25
N LEU A 23 6.73 4.53 2.66
CA LEU A 23 6.47 3.88 3.93
C LEU A 23 6.99 2.43 3.94
N THR A 24 6.89 1.73 2.80
CA THR A 24 7.44 0.38 2.63
C THR A 24 8.97 0.39 2.68
N ALA A 25 9.62 1.42 2.15
CA ALA A 25 11.08 1.57 2.26
C ALA A 25 11.53 1.73 3.72
N LEU A 26 10.82 2.54 4.52
CA LEU A 26 11.08 2.64 5.97
C LEU A 26 10.92 1.27 6.66
N ARG A 27 9.79 0.61 6.41
CA ARG A 27 9.51 -0.71 7.00
C ARG A 27 10.57 -1.73 6.60
N THR A 28 10.96 -1.78 5.33
CA THR A 28 12.01 -2.70 4.83
C THR A 28 13.35 -2.44 5.50
N LYS A 29 13.68 -1.18 5.76
CA LYS A 29 14.94 -0.79 6.40
C LYS A 29 15.00 -1.16 7.88
N TYR A 30 13.91 -1.00 8.63
CA TYR A 30 13.93 -1.07 10.10
C TYR A 30 13.17 -2.26 10.71
N PHE A 31 12.22 -2.87 9.99
CA PHE A 31 11.47 -4.02 10.50
C PHE A 31 12.37 -5.27 10.51
N PRO A 32 12.34 -6.12 11.56
CA PRO A 32 13.14 -7.35 11.59
C PRO A 32 12.92 -8.22 10.35
N ALA A 33 13.96 -8.40 9.52
CA ALA A 33 13.84 -9.00 8.19
C ALA A 33 13.19 -10.40 8.19
N HIS A 34 13.52 -11.23 9.18
CA HIS A 34 12.97 -12.58 9.34
C HIS A 34 11.46 -12.62 9.66
N ARG A 35 10.82 -11.47 9.91
CA ARG A 35 9.37 -11.33 10.14
C ARG A 35 8.71 -10.37 9.16
N ASN A 36 9.46 -9.76 8.25
CA ASN A 36 8.94 -8.73 7.37
C ASN A 36 8.39 -9.35 6.08
N HIS A 37 7.17 -9.87 6.16
CA HIS A 37 6.49 -10.50 5.01
C HIS A 37 5.56 -9.55 4.26
N LEU A 38 5.46 -8.29 4.68
CA LEU A 38 4.42 -7.36 4.24
C LEU A 38 5.01 -5.99 3.89
N SER A 39 4.48 -5.40 2.83
CA SER A 39 4.60 -3.97 2.57
C SER A 39 3.96 -3.16 3.70
N SER A 40 4.34 -1.89 3.82
CA SER A 40 3.75 -1.00 4.81
C SER A 40 2.28 -0.74 4.50
N HIS A 41 1.46 -0.64 5.54
CA HIS A 41 0.01 -0.57 5.43
C HIS A 41 -0.60 0.23 6.58
N LEU A 42 -1.80 0.77 6.35
CA LEU A 42 -2.69 1.31 7.37
C LEU A 42 -3.89 0.38 7.50
N THR A 43 -3.98 -0.33 8.62
CA THR A 43 -5.05 -1.31 8.86
C THR A 43 -6.30 -0.66 9.41
N TYR A 44 -7.46 -1.01 8.84
CA TYR A 44 -8.78 -0.68 9.38
C TYR A 44 -9.34 -1.84 10.20
N PHE A 45 -9.35 -3.05 9.65
CA PHE A 45 -9.89 -4.24 10.32
C PHE A 45 -8.89 -5.39 10.23
N HIS A 46 -8.73 -6.14 11.31
CA HIS A 46 -7.67 -7.13 11.49
C HIS A 46 -8.13 -8.56 11.25
N ALA A 47 -9.41 -8.85 11.51
CA ALA A 47 -9.94 -10.20 11.35
C ALA A 47 -11.44 -10.20 11.03
N LEU A 48 -11.78 -9.90 9.77
CA LEU A 48 -13.14 -10.01 9.26
C LEU A 48 -13.50 -11.48 8.95
N PRO A 49 -14.76 -11.91 9.19
CA PRO A 49 -15.16 -13.30 9.00
C PRO A 49 -15.29 -13.65 7.52
N ALA A 50 -14.45 -14.59 7.04
CA ALA A 50 -14.46 -15.00 5.64
C ALA A 50 -15.77 -15.67 5.17
N ALA A 51 -16.56 -16.24 6.09
CA ALA A 51 -17.90 -16.74 5.79
C ALA A 51 -18.85 -15.65 5.25
N ARG A 52 -18.53 -14.37 5.50
CA ARG A 52 -19.32 -13.20 5.07
C ARG A 52 -18.69 -12.45 3.90
N LYS A 53 -17.86 -13.12 3.10
CA LYS A 53 -17.12 -12.52 1.98
C LYS A 53 -18.01 -11.72 1.03
N SER A 54 -19.14 -12.28 0.60
CA SER A 54 -20.05 -11.62 -0.35
C SER A 54 -20.55 -10.27 0.17
N ASP A 55 -21.00 -10.24 1.43
CA ASP A 55 -21.57 -9.05 2.04
C ASP A 55 -20.50 -7.99 2.29
N ILE A 56 -19.32 -8.42 2.77
CA ILE A 56 -18.16 -7.55 2.94
C ILE A 56 -17.77 -6.91 1.59
N VAL A 57 -17.64 -7.71 0.52
CA VAL A 57 -17.27 -7.20 -0.81
C VAL A 57 -18.33 -6.23 -1.34
N ALA A 58 -19.62 -6.53 -1.17
CA ALA A 58 -20.71 -5.65 -1.60
C ALA A 58 -20.70 -4.31 -0.86
N ASP A 59 -20.55 -4.32 0.48
CA ASP A 59 -20.46 -3.10 1.29
C ASP A 59 -19.22 -2.27 0.91
N LEU A 60 -18.08 -2.93 0.65
CA LEU A 60 -16.84 -2.25 0.24
C LEU A 60 -16.95 -1.63 -1.16
N LEU A 61 -17.55 -2.32 -2.13
CA LEU A 61 -17.84 -1.77 -3.46
C LEU A 61 -18.74 -0.54 -3.37
N HIS A 62 -19.82 -0.61 -2.59
CA HIS A 62 -20.73 0.50 -2.39
C HIS A 62 -20.03 1.70 -1.73
N LEU A 63 -19.26 1.47 -0.66
CA LEU A 63 -18.55 2.56 0.01
C LEU A 63 -17.52 3.20 -0.91
N ALA A 64 -16.78 2.40 -1.69
CA ALA A 64 -15.80 2.90 -2.63
C ALA A 64 -16.46 3.71 -3.76
N SER A 65 -17.65 3.31 -4.23
CA SER A 65 -18.38 4.01 -5.29
C SER A 65 -18.88 5.40 -4.87
N VAL A 66 -19.02 5.67 -3.58
CA VAL A 66 -19.51 6.96 -3.05
C VAL A 66 -18.42 7.77 -2.33
N THR A 67 -17.18 7.28 -2.33
CA THR A 67 -16.04 7.94 -1.69
C THR A 67 -15.10 8.46 -2.76
N LYS A 68 -14.73 9.74 -2.67
CA LYS A 68 -13.69 10.33 -3.53
C LYS A 68 -12.31 10.17 -2.87
N PRO A 69 -11.23 9.95 -3.64
CA PRO A 69 -9.87 10.06 -3.13
C PRO A 69 -9.66 11.38 -2.38
N PHE A 70 -8.84 11.37 -1.34
CA PHE A 70 -8.67 12.55 -0.48
C PHE A 70 -7.25 12.69 0.03
N GLU A 71 -6.84 13.94 0.25
CA GLU A 71 -5.50 14.26 0.74
C GLU A 71 -5.29 13.81 2.19
N ILE A 72 -4.10 13.31 2.45
CA ILE A 72 -3.62 12.93 3.77
C ILE A 72 -2.24 13.55 4.02
N ILE A 73 -1.90 13.67 5.30
CA ILE A 73 -0.58 14.05 5.79
C ILE A 73 0.04 12.80 6.39
N ILE A 74 1.20 12.45 5.85
CA ILE A 74 2.09 11.47 6.45
C ILE A 74 3.00 12.24 7.40
N GLY A 75 2.63 12.22 8.68
CA GLY A 75 3.15 13.09 9.73
C GLY A 75 4.38 12.51 10.43
N PRO A 76 4.65 12.96 11.67
CA PRO A 76 5.88 12.60 12.36
C PRO A 76 5.87 11.14 12.85
N PRO A 77 7.06 10.55 13.04
CA PRO A 77 7.17 9.28 13.76
C PRO A 77 6.71 9.41 15.20
N PHE A 78 6.32 8.29 15.79
CA PHE A 78 5.97 8.19 17.20
C PHE A 78 6.32 6.80 17.75
N MET A 79 6.50 6.74 19.07
CA MET A 79 6.74 5.50 19.79
C MET A 79 5.43 4.73 20.03
N MET A 80 5.47 3.42 19.78
CA MET A 80 4.37 2.48 20.00
C MET A 80 4.74 1.44 21.07
N GLY A 81 5.29 1.91 22.20
CA GLY A 81 5.92 1.03 23.17
C GLY A 81 7.24 0.48 22.62
N ALA A 82 7.33 -0.84 22.42
CA ALA A 82 8.47 -1.49 21.76
C ALA A 82 8.30 -1.54 20.23
N GLY A 83 8.13 -0.36 19.63
CA GLY A 83 7.94 -0.19 18.19
C GLY A 83 7.85 1.27 17.78
N VAL A 84 7.90 1.52 16.47
CA VAL A 84 7.85 2.84 15.85
C VAL A 84 6.80 2.86 14.75
N GLY A 85 5.95 3.88 14.76
CA GLY A 85 4.96 4.14 13.72
C GLY A 85 5.16 5.53 13.09
N ILE A 86 4.57 5.73 11.91
CA ILE A 86 4.41 7.03 11.27
C ILE A 86 2.94 7.41 11.34
N ASN A 87 2.64 8.59 11.90
CA ASN A 87 1.27 9.09 11.97
C ASN A 87 0.71 9.37 10.57
N ILE A 88 -0.55 9.01 10.34
CA ILE A 88 -1.26 9.35 9.11
C ILE A 88 -2.57 10.02 9.51
N LYS A 89 -2.81 11.21 8.99
CA LYS A 89 -4.05 11.95 9.25
C LYS A 89 -4.57 12.58 7.97
N SER A 90 -5.86 12.82 7.89
CA SER A 90 -6.43 13.67 6.85
C SER A 90 -6.02 15.14 7.05
N THR A 91 -5.95 15.93 5.98
CA THR A 91 -5.44 17.33 6.01
C THR A 91 -6.37 18.31 6.72
N GLN A 92 -7.69 18.17 6.55
CA GLN A 92 -8.69 19.14 7.03
C GLN A 92 -9.91 18.49 7.70
N ASP A 93 -10.29 17.29 7.26
CA ASP A 93 -11.40 16.51 7.81
C ASP A 93 -10.89 15.26 8.54
N LYS A 94 -11.73 14.56 9.31
CA LYS A 94 -11.39 13.23 9.90
C LYS A 94 -11.76 12.11 8.95
N ARG A 95 -11.38 12.23 7.67
CA ARG A 95 -11.95 11.38 6.60
C ARG A 95 -11.44 9.95 6.66
N ILE A 96 -10.19 9.71 7.06
CA ILE A 96 -9.68 8.37 7.35
C ILE A 96 -10.58 7.67 8.39
N GLU A 97 -10.89 8.35 9.49
CA GLU A 97 -11.74 7.81 10.54
C GLU A 97 -13.19 7.69 10.09
N ALA A 98 -13.70 8.63 9.30
CA ALA A 98 -15.07 8.60 8.80
C ALA A 98 -15.34 7.42 7.85
N VAL A 99 -14.38 7.06 6.99
CA VAL A 99 -14.48 5.87 6.12
C VAL A 99 -14.55 4.60 6.97
N HIS A 100 -13.66 4.46 7.95
CA HIS A 100 -13.69 3.36 8.91
C HIS A 100 -15.01 3.31 9.70
N ASP A 101 -15.46 4.44 10.25
CA ASP A 101 -16.67 4.53 11.08
C ASP A 101 -17.94 4.16 10.29
N LYS A 102 -18.01 4.44 8.99
CA LYS A 102 -19.12 3.99 8.13
C LYS A 102 -19.20 2.46 8.07
N LEU A 103 -18.06 1.78 7.83
CA LEU A 103 -17.99 0.32 7.82
C LEU A 103 -18.29 -0.26 9.20
N LEU A 104 -17.67 0.29 10.25
CA LEU A 104 -17.89 -0.16 11.62
C LEU A 104 -19.38 -0.08 12.01
N ARG A 105 -20.06 1.03 11.71
CA ARG A 105 -21.50 1.17 11.96
C ARG A 105 -22.32 0.15 11.17
N ARG A 106 -22.03 -0.01 9.87
CA ARG A 106 -22.72 -0.97 9.00
C ARG A 106 -22.57 -2.40 9.50
N TRP A 107 -21.38 -2.79 9.91
CA TRP A 107 -21.09 -4.16 10.35
C TRP A 107 -21.51 -4.44 11.79
N THR A 108 -21.65 -3.40 12.62
CA THR A 108 -22.23 -3.53 13.97
C THR A 108 -23.74 -3.73 13.94
N THR A 109 -24.44 -3.21 12.93
CA THR A 109 -25.90 -3.35 12.80
C THR A 109 -26.34 -4.52 11.92
N THR A 110 -25.39 -5.28 11.38
CA THR A 110 -25.63 -6.48 10.56
C THR A 110 -25.03 -7.70 11.26
N GLU A 111 -25.26 -8.89 10.70
CA GLU A 111 -24.80 -10.16 11.29
C GLU A 111 -23.28 -10.43 11.10
N ILE A 112 -22.47 -9.41 10.79
CA ILE A 112 -21.01 -9.57 10.66
C ILE A 112 -20.38 -9.59 12.05
N ALA A 113 -19.92 -10.76 12.48
CA ALA A 113 -19.29 -10.95 13.77
C ALA A 113 -17.88 -10.33 13.82
N LEU A 114 -17.79 -9.07 14.26
CA LEU A 114 -16.51 -8.38 14.49
C LEU A 114 -15.83 -8.86 15.78
N THR A 115 -14.49 -8.92 15.76
CA THR A 115 -13.67 -9.16 16.95
C THR A 115 -13.77 -8.00 17.94
N GLY A 116 -13.34 -8.21 19.20
CA GLY A 116 -13.27 -7.11 20.18
C GLY A 116 -12.34 -5.97 19.75
N GLN A 117 -11.27 -6.27 19.01
CA GLN A 117 -10.36 -5.26 18.46
C GLN A 117 -11.01 -4.47 17.33
N ASP A 118 -11.74 -5.15 16.45
CA ASP A 118 -12.37 -4.58 15.26
C ASP A 118 -13.68 -3.84 15.54
N LYS A 119 -14.23 -3.97 16.76
CA LYS A 119 -15.37 -3.16 17.24
C LYS A 119 -14.96 -1.76 17.70
N ARG A 120 -13.66 -1.49 17.87
CA ARG A 120 -13.19 -0.20 18.38
C ARG A 120 -13.14 0.81 17.24
N LYS A 121 -13.42 2.07 17.56
CA LYS A 121 -13.19 3.18 16.63
C LYS A 121 -11.71 3.30 16.30
N LEU A 122 -11.42 3.74 15.08
CA LEU A 122 -10.06 4.03 14.66
C LEU A 122 -9.54 5.26 15.41
N GLY A 123 -8.61 5.05 16.34
CA GLY A 123 -8.10 6.10 17.23
C GLY A 123 -6.90 6.85 16.65
N SER A 124 -5.87 6.10 16.24
CA SER A 124 -4.60 6.68 15.76
C SER A 124 -4.21 5.98 14.47
N PRO A 125 -4.62 6.51 13.30
CA PRO A 125 -4.22 5.92 12.02
C PRO A 125 -2.71 6.08 11.82
N HIS A 126 -2.05 4.98 11.48
CA HIS A 126 -0.60 4.96 11.34
C HIS A 126 -0.16 3.85 10.41
N ALA A 127 1.09 3.96 9.95
CA ALA A 127 1.82 2.87 9.32
C ALA A 127 2.97 2.43 10.24
N THR A 128 3.08 1.12 10.50
CA THR A 128 4.15 0.58 11.35
C THR A 128 5.47 0.50 10.61
N VAL A 129 6.49 1.17 11.14
CA VAL A 129 7.88 1.07 10.67
C VAL A 129 8.56 -0.16 11.27
N MET A 130 8.42 -0.37 12.59
CA MET A 130 8.90 -1.58 13.26
C MET A 130 8.06 -1.90 14.50
N ASN A 131 7.98 -3.18 14.85
CA ASN A 131 7.46 -3.65 16.13
C ASN A 131 8.05 -5.03 16.46
N LYS A 132 7.67 -5.59 17.62
CA LYS A 132 8.15 -6.90 18.11
C LYS A 132 9.69 -6.96 18.25
N CYS A 133 10.27 -5.84 18.67
CA CYS A 133 11.69 -5.62 18.89
C CYS A 133 11.93 -5.29 20.39
N SER A 134 13.19 -5.14 20.79
CA SER A 134 13.54 -4.60 22.12
C SER A 134 13.20 -3.10 22.20
N LYS A 135 13.20 -2.56 23.42
CA LYS A 135 12.98 -1.12 23.64
C LYS A 135 14.13 -0.29 23.08
N GLU A 136 15.36 -0.78 23.25
CA GLU A 136 16.59 -0.16 22.76
C GLU A 136 16.60 -0.09 21.22
N GLU A 137 16.17 -1.17 20.56
CA GLU A 137 16.01 -1.20 19.09
C GLU A 137 14.96 -0.19 18.62
N ALA A 138 13.82 -0.10 19.32
CA ALA A 138 12.77 0.86 19.02
C ALA A 138 13.26 2.32 19.19
N ASP A 139 14.01 2.61 20.26
CA ASP A 139 14.56 3.94 20.53
C ASP A 139 15.56 4.36 19.44
N ALA A 140 16.48 3.47 19.08
CA ALA A 140 17.45 3.72 18.03
C ALA A 140 16.76 3.98 16.67
N CYS A 141 15.75 3.18 16.31
CA CYS A 141 14.97 3.45 15.11
C CYS A 141 14.22 4.77 15.18
N TYR A 142 13.57 5.08 16.31
CA TYR A 142 12.82 6.32 16.46
C TYR A 142 13.71 7.54 16.29
N GLU A 143 14.91 7.54 16.89
CA GLU A 143 15.88 8.61 16.73
C GLU A 143 16.30 8.81 15.26
N GLN A 144 16.63 7.71 14.56
CA GLN A 144 17.05 7.75 13.16
C GLN A 144 15.93 8.19 12.22
N VAL A 145 14.72 7.68 12.42
CA VAL A 145 13.54 8.06 11.63
C VAL A 145 13.19 9.53 11.89
N THR A 146 13.25 10.00 13.14
CA THR A 146 12.97 11.40 13.48
C THR A 146 13.94 12.37 12.79
N LYS A 147 15.23 12.01 12.70
CA LYS A 147 16.25 12.83 12.01
C LYS A 147 16.04 12.93 10.50
N THR A 148 15.57 11.85 9.88
CA THR A 148 15.55 11.71 8.41
C THR A 148 14.16 11.90 7.79
N TRP A 149 13.10 11.66 8.57
CA TRP A 149 11.73 11.78 8.08
C TRP A 149 11.34 13.25 7.91
N LYS A 150 10.62 13.51 6.83
CA LYS A 150 9.98 14.79 6.54
C LYS A 150 8.52 14.52 6.24
N ASP A 151 7.67 15.22 6.99
CA ASP A 151 6.24 15.23 6.79
C ASP A 151 5.92 15.61 5.35
N ARG A 152 4.93 14.92 4.77
CA ARG A 152 4.56 15.11 3.38
C ARG A 152 3.10 14.83 3.16
N LYS A 153 2.56 15.41 2.09
CA LYS A 153 1.24 15.06 1.60
C LYS A 153 1.28 13.73 0.86
N GLY A 154 0.16 13.03 0.91
CA GLY A 154 -0.17 11.87 0.10
C GLY A 154 -1.68 11.84 -0.18
N GLN A 155 -2.16 10.73 -0.70
CA GLN A 155 -3.58 10.53 -0.98
C GLN A 155 -4.04 9.15 -0.50
N ALA A 156 -5.22 9.10 0.09
CA ALA A 156 -5.97 7.86 0.27
C ALA A 156 -6.81 7.62 -0.99
N VAL A 157 -6.61 6.48 -1.65
CA VAL A 157 -7.12 6.21 -3.01
C VAL A 157 -8.11 5.04 -3.07
N GLY A 158 -8.29 4.30 -1.99
CA GLY A 158 -9.22 3.17 -1.97
C GLY A 158 -9.08 2.31 -0.72
N LEU A 159 -9.61 1.09 -0.79
CA LEU A 159 -9.47 0.05 0.23
C LEU A 159 -8.88 -1.21 -0.40
N GLN A 160 -8.20 -2.04 0.39
CA GLN A 160 -7.67 -3.33 -0.08
C GLN A 160 -8.06 -4.43 0.90
N LEU A 161 -8.53 -5.55 0.36
CA LEU A 161 -8.91 -6.73 1.13
C LEU A 161 -7.85 -7.83 0.94
N TRP A 162 -7.46 -8.43 2.05
CA TRP A 162 -6.42 -9.45 2.11
C TRP A 162 -6.92 -10.67 2.88
N GLU A 163 -6.42 -11.85 2.56
CA GLU A 163 -6.60 -13.07 3.33
C GLU A 163 -5.37 -13.35 4.19
N TYR A 164 -5.55 -13.42 5.50
CA TYR A 164 -4.48 -13.71 6.46
C TYR A 164 -4.11 -15.20 6.39
N GLN A 165 -2.92 -15.54 5.91
CA GLN A 165 -2.48 -16.92 5.78
C GLN A 165 -1.95 -17.48 7.11
N LYS A 166 -1.91 -18.82 7.22
CA LYS A 166 -1.45 -19.51 8.43
C LYS A 166 0.02 -19.22 8.79
N ASP A 167 0.84 -18.90 7.81
CA ASP A 167 2.26 -18.53 7.98
C ASP A 167 2.45 -17.05 8.37
N GLY A 168 1.36 -16.28 8.48
CA GLY A 168 1.38 -14.86 8.80
C GLY A 168 1.56 -13.94 7.58
N SER A 169 1.71 -14.49 6.38
CA SER A 169 1.66 -13.73 5.13
C SER A 169 0.23 -13.29 4.81
N TRP A 170 0.08 -12.24 4.01
CA TRP A 170 -1.23 -11.78 3.54
C TRP A 170 -1.33 -12.02 2.04
N LYS A 171 -2.38 -12.74 1.63
CA LYS A 171 -2.70 -12.92 0.22
C LYS A 171 -3.65 -11.82 -0.22
N PHE A 172 -3.24 -11.03 -1.20
CA PHE A 172 -4.11 -10.03 -1.80
C PHE A 172 -5.36 -10.65 -2.42
N LEU A 173 -6.54 -10.04 -2.20
CA LEU A 173 -7.81 -10.49 -2.78
C LEU A 173 -8.42 -9.48 -3.75
N HIS A 174 -8.57 -8.23 -3.33
CA HIS A 174 -9.29 -7.23 -4.11
C HIS A 174 -8.92 -5.79 -3.73
N ASP A 175 -8.97 -4.91 -4.72
CA ASP A 175 -8.89 -3.46 -4.55
C ASP A 175 -10.28 -2.84 -4.74
N PHE A 176 -10.59 -1.83 -3.94
CA PHE A 176 -11.81 -1.03 -4.04
C PHE A 176 -11.41 0.45 -4.18
N ASN A 177 -11.19 0.87 -5.42
CA ASN A 177 -10.74 2.23 -5.72
C ASN A 177 -11.86 3.25 -5.45
N PHE A 178 -11.50 4.35 -4.80
CA PHE A 178 -12.37 5.49 -4.63
C PHE A 178 -12.61 6.19 -5.97
N GLN A 179 -13.84 6.67 -6.18
CA GLN A 179 -14.25 7.27 -7.45
C GLN A 179 -13.64 8.64 -7.65
N VAL A 180 -12.96 8.81 -8.78
CA VAL A 180 -12.60 10.13 -9.32
C VAL A 180 -13.81 10.68 -10.07
N ASP A 181 -14.08 11.98 -9.92
CA ASP A 181 -15.11 12.62 -10.74
C ASP A 181 -14.68 12.56 -12.21
N SER A 182 -15.47 11.92 -13.06
CA SER A 182 -15.28 11.93 -14.52
C SER A 182 -15.62 13.30 -15.15
N SER A 183 -15.90 14.34 -14.36
CA SER A 183 -16.41 15.62 -14.85
C SER A 183 -15.33 16.65 -15.19
N ASN A 184 -14.10 16.24 -15.46
CA ASN A 184 -13.07 17.15 -15.97
C ASN A 184 -12.05 16.44 -16.88
N GLU A 185 -12.53 15.63 -17.82
CA GLU A 185 -11.81 15.50 -19.08
C GLU A 185 -12.03 16.80 -19.86
N THR A 186 -10.96 17.59 -19.98
CA THR A 186 -10.84 18.66 -20.96
C THR A 186 -11.34 18.13 -22.30
N LYS A 187 -12.46 18.68 -22.78
CA LYS A 187 -12.81 18.61 -24.20
C LYS A 187 -11.71 19.35 -24.94
N GLU A 188 -10.71 18.61 -25.44
CA GLU A 188 -9.96 19.08 -26.59
C GLU A 188 -10.94 19.09 -27.76
N ASP A 189 -11.21 20.30 -28.24
CA ASP A 189 -12.05 20.61 -29.39
C ASP A 189 -11.35 20.14 -30.68
N PRO A 190 -11.86 19.15 -31.44
CA PRO A 190 -11.26 18.77 -32.70
C PRO A 190 -11.95 19.57 -33.82
N SER A 191 -11.71 20.88 -33.88
CA SER A 191 -12.22 21.69 -34.99
C SER A 191 -11.42 22.99 -35.20
N ALA A 192 -10.23 22.87 -35.80
CA ALA A 192 -9.73 23.75 -36.86
C ALA A 192 -8.30 23.35 -37.20
N ASP A 193 -8.08 22.70 -38.35
CA ASP A 193 -7.56 23.38 -39.54
C ASP A 193 -7.27 22.33 -40.63
N MET A 194 -8.05 22.35 -41.70
CA MET A 194 -7.75 21.60 -42.92
C MET A 194 -7.04 22.54 -43.90
N ASN A 195 -5.94 22.02 -44.45
CA ASN A 195 -5.22 22.44 -45.65
C ASN A 195 -4.20 23.58 -45.52
N LYS A 196 -2.91 23.21 -45.65
CA LYS A 196 -2.25 23.25 -46.97
C LYS A 196 -0.96 22.41 -47.02
N LEU A 197 -0.76 21.79 -48.18
CA LEU A 197 0.44 21.11 -48.69
C LEU A 197 1.66 22.07 -48.67
N ASP A 198 2.95 21.70 -48.79
CA ASP A 198 3.55 20.71 -49.68
C ASP A 198 5.11 20.61 -49.48
N ILE A 199 5.68 19.48 -49.95
CA ILE A 199 7.05 19.22 -50.47
C ILE A 199 8.31 19.06 -49.55
N SER A 200 8.90 17.87 -49.70
CA SER A 200 10.34 17.48 -49.74
C SER A 200 11.10 16.99 -48.50
N THR A 201 11.30 15.67 -48.52
CA THR A 201 12.46 14.87 -48.07
C THR A 201 13.80 15.33 -48.73
N PRO A 202 15.00 15.01 -48.16
CA PRO A 202 15.44 13.64 -47.92
C PRO A 202 16.24 13.32 -46.64
N SER A 203 16.23 12.01 -46.37
CA SER A 203 17.03 11.23 -45.42
C SER A 203 18.55 11.39 -45.60
N PRO A 204 19.34 11.05 -44.56
CA PRO A 204 20.40 10.07 -44.79
C PRO A 204 20.34 8.86 -43.86
N LYS A 205 20.83 7.76 -44.44
CA LYS A 205 21.04 6.40 -43.93
C LYS A 205 21.99 6.39 -42.73
N GLU A 206 21.73 5.53 -41.75
CA GLU A 206 22.77 4.75 -41.08
C GLU A 206 22.28 3.32 -40.79
N HIS A 207 22.86 2.37 -41.52
CA HIS A 207 22.94 0.97 -41.15
C HIS A 207 24.15 0.83 -40.22
N TYR A 208 23.99 0.25 -39.04
CA TYR A 208 25.00 -0.67 -38.49
C TYR A 208 24.32 -1.80 -37.74
N ASP A 209 24.49 -2.98 -38.33
CA ASP A 209 24.35 -4.31 -37.76
C ASP A 209 25.37 -4.52 -36.64
N ASN A 210 24.95 -5.15 -35.55
CA ASN A 210 25.81 -5.94 -34.67
C ASN A 210 24.94 -6.88 -33.84
N GLY A 211 24.87 -8.13 -34.30
CA GLY A 211 24.32 -9.27 -33.56
C GLY A 211 25.08 -9.61 -32.27
N PRO A 212 24.56 -10.57 -31.49
CA PRO A 212 24.94 -10.78 -30.09
C PRO A 212 26.14 -11.70 -29.94
N LYS A 213 26.97 -11.47 -28.92
CA LYS A 213 27.89 -12.48 -28.38
C LYS A 213 27.59 -12.71 -26.91
N ASN A 214 27.04 -13.89 -26.62
CA ASN A 214 26.86 -14.43 -25.29
C ASN A 214 27.84 -15.60 -25.07
N SER A 215 28.50 -15.54 -23.92
CA SER A 215 28.81 -16.64 -22.98
C SER A 215 29.84 -17.72 -23.30
N THR A 216 30.39 -18.22 -22.18
CA THR A 216 31.30 -19.35 -21.92
C THR A 216 32.79 -18.97 -22.03
N ASP A 217 33.67 -19.24 -21.07
CA ASP A 217 33.61 -20.12 -19.90
C ASP A 217 34.67 -19.70 -18.87
N GLU A 218 34.33 -19.76 -17.58
CA GLU A 218 35.28 -19.63 -16.47
C GLU A 218 35.89 -21.00 -16.18
N GLY A 219 37.21 -21.07 -15.96
CA GLY A 219 37.87 -22.32 -15.62
C GLY A 219 39.28 -22.19 -15.08
N HIS A 220 39.36 -22.10 -13.75
CA HIS A 220 40.42 -22.69 -12.91
C HIS A 220 41.81 -22.04 -12.86
N CYS A 221 42.10 -21.35 -11.74
CA CYS A 221 43.42 -21.39 -11.11
C CYS A 221 43.30 -21.21 -9.58
N GLY A 222 43.12 -22.32 -8.86
CA GLY A 222 43.36 -22.39 -7.42
C GLY A 222 44.70 -23.05 -7.18
N ASN A 223 45.68 -22.27 -6.70
CA ASN A 223 47.00 -22.78 -6.34
C ASN A 223 47.11 -22.86 -4.80
N LEU A 224 47.43 -24.06 -4.32
CA LEU A 224 47.79 -24.34 -2.94
C LEU A 224 49.18 -23.77 -2.60
N SER A 225 49.33 -23.15 -1.43
CA SER A 225 50.38 -23.53 -0.47
C SER A 225 50.35 -22.75 0.84
N LYS A 226 50.15 -23.52 1.93
CA LYS A 226 51.01 -23.61 3.13
C LYS A 226 51.48 -22.30 3.79
N LYS A 227 50.94 -22.02 4.97
CA LYS A 227 51.59 -22.33 6.27
C LYS A 227 50.59 -22.16 7.41
#